data_AF-A0A925SN20-F1
#
_entry.id   AF-A0A925SN20-F1
#
_cell.length_a   1.000
_cell.length_b   1.000
_cell.length_c   1.000
_cell.angle_alpha   90.00
_cell.angle_beta   90.00
_cell.angle_gamma   90.00
#
_symmetry.space_group_name_H-M   'P 1'
#
loop_
_entity.id
_entity.type
_entity.pdbx_description
1 polymer ?
#
loop_
_entity_poly.entity_id
_entity_poly.type
_entity_poly.pdbx_seq_one_letter_code
_entity_poly.pdbx_strand_id
1 'polypeptide(L)' 'MKKSYLWKLLLNHSNTAGNRLVFTNFGGRYLIDITMKPIVANQIISEVLKREWAKDDLMVYLDTMSGNSIDNDYDTCKA' A
#
# COMPACT_ATOMS: atom_id res chain seq x y z
N MET A 1 8.16 23.47 -4.32
CA MET A 1 7.32 22.40 -3.72
C MET A 1 8.22 21.44 -2.97
N LYS A 2 7.98 21.17 -1.67
CA LYS A 2 8.74 20.15 -0.94
C LYS A 2 8.37 18.77 -1.50
N LYS A 3 9.38 18.01 -1.93
CA LYS A 3 9.18 16.60 -2.34
C LYS A 3 8.87 15.80 -1.08
N SER A 4 7.68 15.23 -0.99
CA SER A 4 7.33 14.29 0.09
C SER A 4 7.75 12.89 -0.33
N TYR A 5 8.59 12.26 0.48
CA TYR A 5 8.98 10.85 0.33
C TYR A 5 7.99 9.90 1.01
N LEU A 6 6.94 10.45 1.62
CA LEU A 6 5.93 9.69 2.33
C LEU A 6 4.93 9.10 1.33
N TRP A 7 4.54 7.85 1.59
CA TRP A 7 3.66 7.08 0.72
C TRP A 7 2.20 7.41 1.01
N LYS A 8 1.41 7.52 -0.06
CA LYS A 8 -0.05 7.71 -0.02
C LYS A 8 -0.74 6.66 -0.87
N LEU A 9 -1.90 6.20 -0.42
CA LEU A 9 -2.76 5.34 -1.22
C LEU A 9 -3.36 6.15 -2.38
N LEU A 10 -3.13 5.68 -3.61
CA LEU A 10 -3.62 6.28 -4.84
C LEU A 10 -4.88 5.57 -5.35
N LEU A 11 -4.91 4.24 -5.27
CA LEU A 11 -5.99 3.45 -5.83
C LEU A 11 -6.21 2.18 -5.00
N ASN A 12 -7.48 1.84 -4.78
CA ASN A 12 -7.92 0.54 -4.32
C ASN A 12 -8.75 -0.10 -5.45
N HIS A 13 -8.34 -1.26 -5.94
CA HIS A 13 -9.12 -2.06 -6.89
C HIS A 13 -9.53 -3.37 -6.23
N SER A 14 -10.83 -3.53 -5.98
CA SER A 14 -11.39 -4.72 -5.34
C SER A 14 -12.09 -5.59 -6.39
N ASN A 15 -11.73 -6.86 -6.47
CA ASN A 15 -12.42 -7.84 -7.30
C ASN A 15 -12.68 -9.13 -6.51
N THR A 16 -13.29 -10.14 -7.14
CA THR A 16 -13.56 -11.44 -6.51
C THR A 16 -12.29 -12.21 -6.12
N ALA A 17 -11.12 -11.84 -6.63
CA ALA A 17 -9.84 -12.46 -6.33
C ALA A 17 -9.05 -11.75 -5.21
N GLY A 18 -9.36 -10.50 -4.88
CA GLY A 18 -8.66 -9.76 -3.82
C GLY A 18 -8.78 -8.24 -3.93
N ASN A 19 -8.02 -7.54 -3.10
CA ASN A 19 -7.91 -6.09 -3.11
C ASN A 19 -6.49 -5.69 -3.51
N ARG A 20 -6.35 -4.89 -4.57
CA ARG A 20 -5.07 -4.32 -4.99
C ARG A 20 -4.96 -2.89 -4.47
N LEU A 21 -3.94 -2.63 -3.67
CA LEU A 21 -3.59 -1.31 -3.17
C LEU A 21 -2.39 -0.76 -3.95
N VAL A 22 -2.51 0.47 -4.44
CA VAL A 22 -1.41 1.18 -5.09
C VAL A 22 -1.00 2.36 -4.24
N PHE A 23 0.23 2.34 -3.74
CA PHE A 23 0.84 3.44 -3.02
C PHE A 23 1.75 4.25 -3.95
N THR A 24 1.84 5.56 -3.74
CA THR A 24 2.74 6.43 -4.51
C THR A 24 3.48 7.40 -3.60
N ASN A 25 4.73 7.72 -3.96
CA ASN A 25 5.47 8.86 -3.44
C ASN A 25 6.23 9.56 -4.59
N PHE A 26 7.03 10.58 -4.29
CA PHE A 26 7.84 11.27 -5.32
C PHE A 26 8.83 10.34 -6.06
N GLY A 27 9.27 9.25 -5.42
CA GLY A 27 10.28 8.32 -5.94
C GLY A 27 9.74 7.11 -6.69
N GLY A 28 8.42 6.89 -6.73
CA GLY A 28 7.86 5.74 -7.45
C GLY A 28 6.44 5.36 -7.04
N ARG A 29 6.06 4.15 -7.47
CA ARG A 29 4.80 3.50 -7.16
C ARG A 29 5.09 2.16 -6.51
N TYR A 30 4.17 1.73 -5.66
CA TYR A 30 4.26 0.46 -4.99
C TYR A 30 2.92 -0.24 -5.05
N LEU A 31 2.93 -1.42 -5.65
CA LEU A 31 1.74 -2.25 -5.80
C LEU A 31 1.77 -3.33 -4.74
N ILE A 32 0.63 -3.48 -4.08
CA ILE A 32 0.42 -4.51 -3.07
C ILE A 32 -0.89 -5.21 -3.40
N ASP A 33 -0.78 -6.50 -3.69
CA ASP A 33 -1.93 -7.37 -3.80
C ASP A 33 -2.25 -7.97 -2.43
N ILE A 34 -3.44 -7.63 -1.93
CA ILE A 34 -3.93 -8.09 -0.66
C ILE A 34 -5.07 -9.09 -0.89
N THR A 35 -4.73 -10.36 -0.79
CA THR A 35 -5.66 -11.50 -0.78
C THR A 35 -6.18 -11.75 0.64
N MET A 36 -7.02 -10.84 1.12
CA MET A 36 -7.69 -10.98 2.43
C MET A 36 -9.20 -10.72 2.35
N LYS A 37 -9.92 -11.09 3.41
CA LYS A 37 -11.34 -10.77 3.56
C LYS A 37 -11.57 -9.24 3.40
N PRO A 38 -12.57 -8.80 2.62
CA PRO A 38 -12.80 -7.37 2.33
C PRO A 38 -12.89 -6.46 3.56
N ILE A 39 -13.41 -6.97 4.68
CA ILE A 39 -13.51 -6.20 5.93
C ILE A 39 -12.14 -5.81 6.50
N VAL A 40 -11.15 -6.69 6.39
CA VAL A 40 -9.78 -6.44 6.86
C VAL A 40 -9.07 -5.48 5.91
N ALA A 41 -9.29 -5.65 4.59
CA ALA A 41 -8.72 -4.74 3.59
C ALA A 41 -9.22 -3.31 3.79
N ASN A 42 -10.51 -3.11 4.06
CA ASN A 42 -11.08 -1.79 4.33
C ASN A 42 -10.53 -1.15 5.61
N GLN A 43 -10.21 -1.94 6.65
CA GLN A 43 -9.57 -1.42 7.86
C GLN A 43 -8.15 -0.93 7.58
N ILE A 44 -7.36 -1.72 6.85
CA ILE A 44 -6.00 -1.35 6.43
C ILE A 44 -6.04 -0.07 5.59
N ILE A 45 -6.92 -0.02 4.59
CA ILE A 45 -7.10 1.17 3.74
C ILE A 45 -7.43 2.40 4.58
N SER A 46 -8.38 2.28 5.51
CA SER A 46 -8.80 3.39 6.37
C SER A 46 -7.64 3.93 7.22
N GLU A 47 -6.83 3.06 7.82
CA GLU A 47 -5.66 3.49 8.59
C GLU A 47 -4.58 4.11 7.71
N VAL A 48 -4.32 3.54 6.53
CA VAL A 48 -3.30 4.09 5.65
C VAL A 48 -3.71 5.45 5.09
N LEU A 49 -5.01 5.73 4.94
CA LEU A 49 -5.52 7.03 4.50
C LEU A 49 -5.47 8.12 5.58
N LYS A 50 -5.41 7.77 6.88
CA LYS A 50 -5.42 8.76 7.97
C LYS A 50 -4.14 9.59 8.07
N ARG A 51 -3.03 9.09 7.53
CA ARG A 51 -1.73 9.76 7.65
C ARG A 51 -0.81 9.42 6.50
N GLU A 52 0.22 10.23 6.34
CA GLU A 52 1.34 9.92 5.46
C GLU A 52 2.27 8.92 6.16
N TRP A 53 2.84 7.97 5.40
CA TRP A 53 3.69 6.92 5.97
C TRP A 53 5.12 6.96 5.44
N ALA A 54 6.09 6.74 6.31
CA ALA A 54 7.42 6.32 5.88
C ALA A 54 7.32 4.92 5.25
N LYS A 55 8.20 4.60 4.28
CA LYS A 55 8.15 3.33 3.56
C LYS A 55 8.19 2.14 4.51
N ASP A 56 9.20 2.13 5.38
CA ASP A 56 9.46 0.98 6.25
C ASP A 56 8.32 0.77 7.25
N ASP A 57 7.76 1.85 7.82
CA ASP A 57 6.60 1.79 8.71
C ASP A 57 5.35 1.26 7.99
N LEU A 58 5.12 1.69 6.74
CA LEU A 58 4.03 1.19 5.92
C LEU A 58 4.19 -0.30 5.64
N MET A 59 5.40 -0.74 5.29
CA MET A 59 5.72 -2.14 5.03
C MET A 59 5.47 -3.02 6.26
N VAL A 60 6.00 -2.60 7.42
CA VAL A 60 5.81 -3.33 8.68
C VAL A 60 4.34 -3.40 9.06
N TYR A 61 3.61 -2.29 8.92
CA TYR A 61 2.17 -2.26 9.19
C TYR A 61 1.40 -3.24 8.31
N LEU A 62 1.67 -3.23 7.01
CA LEU A 62 0.99 -4.10 6.06
C LEU A 62 1.32 -5.57 6.28
N ASP A 63 2.58 -5.90 6.58
CA ASP A 63 3.01 -7.28 6.86
C ASP A 63 2.31 -7.82 8.12
N THR A 64 2.27 -7.00 9.17
CA THR A 64 1.57 -7.33 10.42
C THR A 64 0.06 -7.55 10.21
N MET A 65 -0.58 -6.71 9.38
CA MET A 65 -2.03 -6.74 9.18
C MET A 65 -2.49 -7.73 8.11
N SER A 66 -1.61 -8.11 7.18
CA SER A 66 -1.96 -9.02 6.08
C SER A 66 -1.88 -10.49 6.46
N GLY A 67 -1.06 -10.85 7.46
CA GLY A 67 -0.97 -12.22 7.98
C GLY A 67 -0.51 -13.27 6.94
N ASN A 68 -0.13 -12.83 5.75
CA ASN A 68 0.31 -13.61 4.60
C ASN A 68 1.47 -12.88 3.91
N SER A 69 2.37 -13.64 3.28
CA SER A 69 3.48 -13.10 2.49
C SER A 69 3.00 -12.07 1.48
N ILE A 70 3.42 -10.82 1.66
CA ILE A 70 3.12 -9.76 0.72
C ILE A 70 3.99 -9.96 -0.53
N ASP A 71 3.37 -10.30 -1.66
CA ASP A 71 4.03 -10.27 -2.96
C ASP A 71 4.20 -8.82 -3.39
N ASN A 72 5.44 -8.35 -3.30
CA ASN A 72 5.81 -6.96 -3.49
C ASN A 72 6.35 -6.76 -4.91
N ASP A 73 5.56 -6.13 -5.78
CA ASP A 73 6.05 -5.69 -7.10
C ASP A 73 6.48 -4.21 -7.01
N TYR A 74 7.78 -4.00 -6.75
CA TYR A 74 8.40 -2.69 -6.57
C TYR A 74 8.93 -2.16 -7.91
N ASP A 75 8.10 -1.47 -8.67
CA ASP A 75 8.52 -0.85 -9.92
C ASP A 75 9.08 0.56 -9.64
N THR A 76 10.41 0.70 -9.67
CA THR A 76 11.05 2.01 -9.56
C THR A 76 11.02 2.69 -10.91
N CYS A 77 10.41 3.89 -10.97
CA CYS A 77 10.68 4.78 -12.08
C CYS A 77 12.19 5.11 -12.06
N LYS A 78 12.97 4.46 -12.92
CA LYS A 78 14.30 4.94 -13.27
C LYS A 78 14.11 6.33 -13.88
N ALA A 79 14.60 7.34 -13.16
CA ALA A 79 14.71 8.70 -13.66
C ALA A 79 15.66 8.76 -14.86
#